data_AF-A0A7T7HAZ6-F1
#
_entry.id   AF-A0A7T7HAZ6-F1
#
_cell.length_a   1.000
_cell.length_b   1.000
_cell.length_c   1.000
_cell.angle_alpha   90.00
_cell.angle_beta   90.00
_cell.angle_gamma   90.00
#
_symmetry.space_group_name_H-M   'P 1'
#
loop_
_entity.id
_entity.type
_entity.pdbx_description
1 polymer ?
#
loop_
_entity_poly.entity_id
_entity_poly.type
_entity_poly.pdbx_seq_one_letter_code
_entity_poly.pdbx_strand_id
1 'polypeptide(L)'
;MKIYSSPFFADKILSPISEYINALIEKKIIEKFFFIRYSDPDFHIRLRLKLFDKSMFSTIITDIHAILNKDIQNKTVEIKLESYKRELERYTPELIDDIETLFFYNSLSTLNLLKRIEENALDDCQRWQFGLFYIDNFLSLFEMSIEEKLEFVKLNNESFSVEFNKNKLLNKQLNKKYRTKKESIDTIFINETYKDTIYNDFSAQQQIIQNINDKKERKIFHYILSSIIHMDCNRLFRDEQRKHEYVLYDFLYRYYKKLAFTKNELC
;
A
#
# COMPACT_ATOMS: atom_id res chain seq x y z
N MET A 1 9.32 -0.87 -15.92
CA MET A 1 10.40 -1.88 -15.79
C MET A 1 10.06 -2.91 -14.71
N LYS A 2 10.67 -4.08 -14.77
CA LYS A 2 10.70 -5.10 -13.71
C LYS A 2 12.12 -5.22 -13.19
N ILE A 3 12.28 -5.25 -11.87
CA ILE A 3 13.57 -5.41 -11.19
C ILE A 3 13.47 -6.69 -10.35
N TYR A 4 14.05 -7.77 -10.86
CA TYR A 4 14.04 -9.09 -10.22
C TYR A 4 15.06 -9.15 -9.11
N SER A 5 14.68 -9.71 -7.96
CA SER A 5 15.54 -9.86 -6.78
C SER A 5 14.92 -10.85 -5.78
N SER A 6 15.59 -11.11 -4.65
CA SER A 6 14.92 -11.76 -3.53
C SER A 6 14.00 -10.79 -2.77
N PRO A 7 12.94 -11.27 -2.08
CA PRO A 7 12.00 -10.42 -1.35
C PRO A 7 12.65 -9.54 -0.27
N PHE A 8 13.64 -10.08 0.46
CA PHE A 8 14.35 -9.34 1.50
C PHE A 8 15.31 -8.29 0.96
N PHE A 9 15.88 -8.52 -0.22
CA PHE A 9 16.80 -7.58 -0.85
C PHE A 9 16.08 -6.41 -1.54
N ALA A 10 14.78 -6.55 -1.81
CA ALA A 10 13.94 -5.54 -2.46
C ALA A 10 13.96 -4.17 -1.74
N ASP A 11 14.02 -4.15 -0.41
CA ASP A 11 14.08 -2.89 0.35
C ASP A 11 15.40 -2.15 0.11
N LYS A 12 16.51 -2.89 0.06
CA LYS A 12 17.84 -2.36 -0.24
C LYS A 12 17.94 -1.82 -1.66
N ILE A 13 17.19 -2.39 -2.60
CA ILE A 13 17.07 -1.89 -3.97
C ILE A 13 16.25 -0.60 -4.02
N LEU A 14 15.14 -0.55 -3.27
CA LEU A 14 14.22 0.58 -3.30
C LEU A 14 14.82 1.85 -2.70
N SER A 15 15.66 1.77 -1.68
CA SER A 15 16.26 2.94 -1.02
C SER A 15 17.03 3.86 -1.99
N PRO A 16 18.08 3.40 -2.70
CA PRO A 16 18.83 4.26 -3.64
C PRO A 16 18.02 4.66 -4.88
N ILE A 17 17.09 3.80 -5.34
CA ILE A 17 16.15 4.16 -6.42
C ILE A 17 15.23 5.29 -5.98
N SER A 18 14.75 5.27 -4.74
CA SER A 18 13.86 6.29 -4.19
C SER A 18 14.54 7.65 -4.13
N GLU A 19 15.80 7.72 -3.69
CA GLU A 19 16.56 8.96 -3.64
C GLU A 19 16.71 9.58 -5.03
N TYR A 20 17.05 8.76 -6.03
CA TYR A 20 17.15 9.19 -7.41
C TYR A 20 15.81 9.67 -7.98
N ILE A 21 14.72 8.91 -7.77
CA ILE A 21 13.38 9.29 -8.23
C ILE A 21 12.92 10.60 -7.59
N ASN A 22 13.15 10.79 -6.29
CA ASN A 22 12.77 12.02 -5.60
C ASN A 22 13.47 13.25 -6.21
N ALA A 23 14.76 13.14 -6.52
CA ALA A 23 15.49 14.22 -7.19
C ALA A 23 14.92 14.55 -8.59
N LEU A 24 14.39 13.56 -9.31
CA LEU A 24 13.74 13.76 -10.60
C LEU A 24 12.33 14.35 -10.50
N ILE A 25 11.59 14.05 -9.42
CA ILE A 25 10.30 14.66 -9.13
C ILE A 25 10.49 16.15 -8.84
N GLU A 26 11.47 16.52 -8.00
CA GLU A 26 11.79 17.92 -7.69
C GLU A 26 12.16 18.73 -8.94
N LYS A 27 12.87 18.09 -9.88
CA LYS A 27 13.24 18.68 -11.18
C LYS A 27 12.12 18.68 -12.21
N LYS A 28 10.91 18.19 -11.86
CA LYS A 28 9.76 18.05 -12.77
C LYS A 28 10.07 17.22 -14.02
N ILE A 29 10.89 16.18 -13.87
CA ILE A 29 11.16 15.20 -14.93
C ILE A 29 10.15 14.05 -14.84
N ILE A 30 9.85 13.61 -13.61
CA ILE A 30 8.82 12.60 -13.31
C ILE A 30 7.56 13.30 -12.84
N GLU A 31 6.43 13.02 -13.49
CA GLU A 31 5.10 13.46 -13.07
C GLU A 31 4.59 12.62 -11.90
N LYS A 32 4.60 11.29 -12.07
CA LYS A 32 4.14 10.32 -11.07
C LYS A 32 5.00 9.07 -11.18
N PHE A 33 5.16 8.36 -10.08
CA PHE A 33 5.68 7.00 -10.13
C PHE A 33 4.93 6.11 -9.16
N PHE A 34 5.00 4.82 -9.38
CA PHE A 34 4.66 3.88 -8.32
C PHE A 34 5.45 2.60 -8.49
N PHE A 35 5.57 1.84 -7.41
CA PHE A 35 6.10 0.49 -7.47
C PHE A 35 5.10 -0.50 -6.89
N ILE A 36 5.25 -1.77 -7.23
CA ILE A 36 4.49 -2.90 -6.64
C ILE A 36 5.48 -4.06 -6.50
N ARG A 37 5.38 -4.85 -5.43
CA ARG A 37 6.11 -6.13 -5.31
C ARG A 37 5.23 -7.25 -5.86
N TYR A 38 5.79 -8.09 -6.70
CA TYR A 38 5.05 -9.14 -7.39
C TYR A 38 5.88 -10.42 -7.48
N SER A 39 5.21 -11.57 -7.55
CA SER A 39 5.85 -12.86 -7.75
C SER A 39 5.18 -13.55 -8.93
N ASP A 40 5.81 -13.48 -10.12
CA ASP A 40 5.35 -14.18 -11.33
C ASP A 40 6.41 -14.13 -12.47
N PRO A 41 7.09 -15.24 -12.82
CA PRO A 41 7.22 -16.47 -12.02
C PRO A 41 8.07 -16.23 -10.75
N ASP A 42 9.03 -15.31 -10.83
CA ASP A 42 9.94 -14.96 -9.75
C ASP A 42 9.57 -13.62 -9.11
N PHE A 43 10.07 -13.39 -7.88
CA PHE A 43 9.88 -12.13 -7.17
C PHE A 43 10.55 -10.97 -7.92
N HIS A 44 9.82 -9.89 -8.10
CA HIS A 44 10.31 -8.67 -8.71
C HIS A 44 9.54 -7.42 -8.25
N ILE A 45 10.19 -6.27 -8.38
CA ILE A 45 9.58 -4.96 -8.23
C ILE A 45 9.13 -4.48 -9.62
N ARG A 46 7.85 -4.14 -9.76
CA ARG A 46 7.35 -3.43 -10.94
C ARG A 46 7.42 -1.94 -10.67
N LEU A 47 8.45 -1.28 -11.20
CA LEU A 47 8.57 0.18 -11.16
C LEU A 47 7.94 0.80 -12.41
N ARG A 48 7.08 1.80 -12.21
CA ARG A 48 6.37 2.53 -13.25
C ARG A 48 6.62 4.02 -13.05
N LEU A 49 7.09 4.69 -14.10
CA LEU A 49 7.40 6.10 -14.12
C LEU A 49 6.57 6.77 -15.22
N LYS A 50 5.85 7.83 -14.89
CA LYS A 50 5.20 8.73 -15.83
C LYS A 50 6.06 9.97 -15.95
N LEU A 51 6.61 10.21 -17.14
CA LEU A 51 7.55 11.30 -17.38
C LEU A 51 6.82 12.52 -17.96
N PHE A 52 7.20 13.72 -17.53
CA PHE A 52 6.82 14.95 -18.24
C PHE A 52 7.53 15.02 -19.59
N ASP A 53 8.84 14.76 -19.59
CA ASP A 53 9.66 14.69 -20.80
C ASP A 53 10.07 13.24 -21.10
N LYS A 54 9.51 12.67 -22.17
CA LYS A 54 9.81 11.31 -22.62
C LYS A 54 11.25 11.16 -23.15
N SER A 55 11.92 12.25 -23.52
CA SER A 55 13.31 12.22 -23.99
C SER A 55 14.28 11.71 -22.90
N MET A 56 13.93 11.92 -21.63
CA MET A 56 14.70 11.48 -20.46
C MET A 56 14.64 9.98 -20.22
N PHE A 57 13.80 9.23 -20.96
CA PHE A 57 13.62 7.79 -20.76
C PHE A 57 14.95 7.03 -20.76
N SER A 58 15.77 7.19 -21.80
CA SER A 58 17.04 6.44 -21.91
C SER A 58 18.00 6.80 -20.79
N THR A 59 18.11 8.08 -20.44
CA THR A 59 18.96 8.56 -19.33
C THR A 59 18.53 7.92 -18.00
N ILE A 60 17.23 7.90 -17.71
CA ILE A 60 16.70 7.32 -16.47
C ILE A 60 17.00 5.82 -16.38
N ILE A 61 16.85 5.09 -17.49
CA ILE A 61 17.22 3.66 -17.53
C ILE A 61 18.72 3.49 -17.25
N THR A 62 19.57 4.24 -17.95
CA THR A 62 21.02 4.18 -17.75
C THR A 62 21.43 4.48 -16.30
N ASP A 63 20.83 5.50 -15.70
CA ASP A 63 21.12 5.89 -14.31
C ASP A 63 20.67 4.81 -13.31
N ILE A 64 19.48 4.23 -13.48
CA ILE A 64 19.02 3.12 -12.62
C ILE A 64 19.93 1.90 -12.75
N HIS A 65 20.39 1.57 -13.97
CA HIS A 65 21.38 0.51 -14.17
C HIS A 65 22.70 0.82 -13.49
N ALA A 66 23.15 2.09 -13.52
CA ALA A 66 24.38 2.52 -12.84
C ALA A 66 24.25 2.41 -11.32
N ILE A 67 23.13 2.86 -10.75
CA ILE A 67 22.80 2.76 -9.32
C ILE A 67 22.87 1.30 -8.85
N LEU A 68 22.31 0.38 -9.63
CA LEU A 68 22.25 -1.04 -9.29
C LEU A 68 23.41 -1.86 -9.88
N ASN A 69 24.44 -1.23 -10.44
CA ASN A 69 25.46 -1.93 -11.21
C ASN A 69 26.16 -3.01 -10.39
N LYS A 70 26.51 -2.73 -9.13
CA LYS A 70 27.14 -3.71 -8.23
C LYS A 70 26.28 -4.96 -8.05
N ASP A 71 24.97 -4.79 -7.86
CA ASP A 71 24.03 -5.89 -7.64
C ASP A 71 23.77 -6.68 -8.93
N ILE A 72 23.76 -5.99 -10.08
CA ILE A 72 23.68 -6.62 -11.39
C ILE A 72 24.92 -7.47 -11.67
N GLN A 73 26.14 -6.95 -11.43
CA GLN A 73 27.39 -7.71 -11.62
C GLN A 73 27.45 -8.95 -10.71
N ASN A 74 26.92 -8.84 -9.48
CA ASN A 74 26.83 -9.95 -8.54
C ASN A 74 25.66 -10.91 -8.84
N LYS A 75 24.86 -10.67 -9.89
CA LYS A 75 23.67 -11.44 -10.27
C LYS A 75 22.60 -11.52 -9.17
N THR A 76 22.58 -10.57 -8.25
CA THR A 76 21.52 -10.45 -7.22
C THR A 76 20.31 -9.68 -7.74
N VAL A 77 20.51 -8.90 -8.82
CA VAL A 77 19.47 -8.12 -9.49
C VAL A 77 19.51 -8.32 -11.01
N GLU A 78 18.33 -8.45 -11.60
CA GLU A 78 18.14 -8.42 -13.07
C GLU A 78 17.06 -7.39 -13.42
N ILE A 79 17.32 -6.54 -14.41
CA ILE A 79 16.36 -5.52 -14.86
C ILE A 79 15.80 -5.90 -16.24
N LYS A 80 14.47 -5.87 -16.38
CA LYS A 80 13.76 -6.06 -17.65
C LYS A 80 12.87 -4.88 -17.97
N LEU A 81 12.93 -4.40 -19.21
CA LEU A 81 11.98 -3.41 -19.72
C LEU A 81 10.79 -4.13 -20.33
N GLU A 82 9.60 -3.69 -19.95
CA GLU A 82 8.33 -4.23 -20.45
C GLU A 82 7.33 -3.11 -20.61
N SER A 83 6.40 -3.29 -21.56
CA SER A 83 5.24 -2.43 -21.72
C SER A 83 4.36 -2.45 -20.48
N TYR A 84 3.88 -1.29 -20.06
CA TYR A 84 2.89 -1.19 -19.01
C TYR A 84 1.48 -1.33 -19.60
N LYS A 85 0.80 -2.45 -19.33
CA LYS A 85 -0.63 -2.61 -19.56
C LYS A 85 -1.38 -2.10 -18.32
N ARG A 86 -2.12 -1.00 -18.47
CA ARG A 86 -2.97 -0.44 -17.40
C ARG A 86 -4.12 -1.39 -17.10
N GLU A 87 -4.51 -1.49 -15.83
CA GLU A 87 -5.59 -2.38 -15.36
C GLU A 87 -6.96 -1.67 -15.49
N LEU A 88 -7.31 -1.29 -16.73
CA LEU A 88 -8.54 -0.54 -17.02
C LEU A 88 -9.79 -1.34 -16.65
N GLU A 89 -9.72 -2.66 -16.75
CA GLU A 89 -10.82 -3.56 -16.38
C GLU A 89 -11.05 -3.57 -14.85
N ARG A 90 -10.01 -3.31 -14.05
CA ARG A 90 -10.10 -3.28 -12.58
C ARG A 90 -10.54 -1.91 -12.07
N TYR A 91 -10.03 -0.83 -12.65
CA TYR A 91 -10.19 0.51 -12.10
C TYR A 91 -11.10 1.44 -12.91
N THR A 92 -11.61 0.98 -14.05
CA THR A 92 -12.34 1.79 -15.05
C THR A 92 -11.45 2.83 -15.75
N PRO A 93 -11.63 3.09 -17.05
CA PRO A 93 -10.84 4.09 -17.77
C PRO A 93 -10.95 5.51 -17.22
N GLU A 94 -12.06 5.88 -16.59
CA GLU A 94 -12.25 7.25 -16.11
C GLU A 94 -11.48 7.54 -14.82
N LEU A 95 -11.19 6.52 -14.00
CA LEU A 95 -10.51 6.71 -12.71
C LEU A 95 -9.04 6.32 -12.74
N ILE A 96 -8.54 5.67 -13.80
CA ILE A 96 -7.20 5.08 -13.77
C ILE A 96 -6.09 6.12 -13.48
N ASP A 97 -6.23 7.36 -13.95
CA ASP A 97 -5.27 8.43 -13.64
C ASP A 97 -5.33 8.86 -12.16
N ASP A 98 -6.53 8.88 -11.57
CA ASP A 98 -6.74 9.15 -10.14
C ASP A 98 -6.15 8.03 -9.29
N ILE A 99 -6.39 6.77 -9.67
CA ILE A 99 -5.85 5.59 -9.01
C ILE A 99 -4.32 5.56 -9.08
N GLU A 100 -3.73 5.87 -10.23
CA GLU A 100 -2.26 5.96 -10.35
C GLU A 100 -1.69 7.10 -9.48
N THR A 101 -2.45 8.15 -9.24
CA THR A 101 -2.08 9.22 -8.30
C THR A 101 -2.11 8.74 -6.85
N LEU A 102 -3.12 7.97 -6.46
CA LEU A 102 -3.15 7.32 -5.13
C LEU A 102 -1.99 6.33 -4.97
N PHE A 103 -1.68 5.55 -6.01
CA PHE A 103 -0.53 4.65 -6.00
C PHE A 103 0.81 5.38 -5.85
N PHE A 104 0.91 6.59 -6.40
CA PHE A 104 2.07 7.45 -6.21
C PHE A 104 2.22 7.89 -4.76
N TYR A 105 1.16 8.41 -4.13
CA TYR A 105 1.21 8.79 -2.72
C TYR A 105 1.45 7.59 -1.79
N ASN A 106 0.87 6.43 -2.08
CA ASN A 106 1.13 5.21 -1.32
C ASN A 106 2.59 4.74 -1.47
N SER A 107 3.15 4.83 -2.69
CA SER A 107 4.55 4.47 -2.93
C SER A 107 5.49 5.38 -2.15
N LEU A 108 5.25 6.69 -2.16
CA LEU A 108 6.01 7.66 -1.36
C LEU A 108 5.90 7.36 0.15
N SER A 109 4.70 7.11 0.65
CA SER A 109 4.45 6.79 2.06
C SER A 109 5.18 5.52 2.49
N THR A 110 5.16 4.49 1.64
CA THR A 110 5.85 3.22 1.89
C THR A 110 7.37 3.42 1.87
N LEU A 111 7.92 4.20 0.93
CA LEU A 111 9.35 4.48 0.88
C LEU A 111 9.82 5.29 2.09
N ASN A 112 9.00 6.23 2.57
CA ASN A 112 9.27 6.96 3.81
C ASN A 112 9.30 6.04 5.03
N LEU A 113 8.36 5.09 5.13
CA LEU A 113 8.40 4.05 6.16
C LEU A 113 9.72 3.25 6.10
N LEU A 114 10.12 2.80 4.89
CA LEU A 114 11.36 2.05 4.70
C LEU A 114 12.59 2.86 5.13
N LYS A 115 12.64 4.15 4.77
CA LYS A 115 13.71 5.05 5.18
C LYS A 115 13.79 5.19 6.70
N ARG A 116 12.65 5.40 7.37
CA ARG A 116 12.60 5.48 8.84
C ARG A 116 13.03 4.18 9.52
N ILE A 117 12.76 3.03 8.92
CA ILE A 117 13.25 1.73 9.40
C ILE A 117 14.78 1.64 9.23
N GLU A 118 15.30 2.04 8.07
CA GLU A 118 16.74 2.06 7.78
C GLU A 118 17.52 2.99 8.74
N GLU A 119 16.92 4.13 9.09
CA GLU A 119 17.46 5.11 10.04
C GLU A 119 17.27 4.70 11.52
N ASN A 120 16.71 3.51 11.80
CA ASN A 120 16.35 3.02 13.14
C ASN A 120 15.36 3.91 13.92
N ALA A 121 14.62 4.78 13.22
CA ALA A 121 13.54 5.58 13.81
C ALA A 121 12.25 4.77 14.00
N LEU A 122 12.10 3.65 13.26
CA LEU A 122 11.04 2.66 13.39
C LEU A 122 11.62 1.25 13.29
N ASP A 123 10.93 0.26 13.85
CA ASP A 123 11.29 -1.15 13.74
C ASP A 123 10.56 -1.82 12.56
N ASP A 124 11.24 -2.73 11.84
CA ASP A 124 10.68 -3.46 10.71
C ASP A 124 9.41 -4.26 11.07
N CYS A 125 9.29 -4.71 12.32
CA CYS A 125 8.10 -5.38 12.82
C CYS A 125 6.86 -4.48 12.91
N GLN A 126 7.00 -3.17 12.70
CA GLN A 126 5.91 -2.18 12.74
C GLN A 126 5.16 -2.04 11.41
N ARG A 127 5.54 -2.75 10.34
CA ARG A 127 4.81 -2.71 9.05
C ARG A 127 3.32 -2.97 9.19
N TRP A 128 2.91 -3.91 10.04
CA TRP A 128 1.48 -4.17 10.24
C TRP A 128 0.77 -3.03 10.96
N GLN A 129 1.44 -2.33 11.88
CA GLN A 129 0.89 -1.14 12.56
C GLN A 129 0.68 -0.02 11.55
N PHE A 130 1.69 0.23 10.70
CA PHE A 130 1.57 1.18 9.60
C PHE A 130 0.45 0.77 8.63
N GLY A 131 0.33 -0.51 8.28
CA GLY A 131 -0.76 -1.01 7.44
C GLY A 131 -2.16 -0.75 8.04
N LEU A 132 -2.34 -0.97 9.33
CA LEU A 132 -3.60 -0.63 10.02
C LEU A 132 -3.88 0.86 9.97
N PHE A 133 -2.89 1.68 10.33
CA PHE A 133 -3.02 3.14 10.32
C PHE A 133 -3.32 3.68 8.92
N TYR A 134 -2.62 3.16 7.91
CA TYR A 134 -2.80 3.57 6.52
C TYR A 134 -4.20 3.23 6.01
N ILE A 135 -4.71 2.02 6.28
CA ILE A 135 -6.07 1.64 5.88
C ILE A 135 -7.10 2.53 6.59
N ASP A 136 -6.97 2.77 7.89
CA ASP A 136 -7.92 3.65 8.59
C ASP A 136 -7.87 5.09 8.08
N ASN A 137 -6.67 5.63 7.83
CA ASN A 137 -6.50 6.95 7.23
C ASN A 137 -7.13 7.01 5.84
N PHE A 138 -6.87 6.01 4.99
CA PHE A 138 -7.44 5.90 3.65
C PHE A 138 -8.98 5.84 3.67
N LEU A 139 -9.58 5.02 4.53
CA LEU A 139 -11.05 4.98 4.65
C LEU A 139 -11.62 6.30 5.19
N SER A 140 -10.88 7.01 6.05
CA SER A 140 -11.27 8.33 6.56
C SER A 140 -11.23 9.41 5.49
N LEU A 141 -10.39 9.27 4.45
CA LEU A 141 -10.38 10.18 3.32
C LEU A 141 -11.73 10.17 2.59
N PHE A 142 -12.41 9.02 2.52
CA PHE A 142 -13.77 8.91 1.98
C PHE A 142 -14.87 9.35 2.96
N GLU A 143 -14.50 10.00 4.06
CA GLU A 143 -15.42 10.47 5.11
C GLU A 143 -16.29 9.37 5.72
N MET A 144 -15.84 8.12 5.64
CA MET A 144 -16.61 6.96 6.11
C MET A 144 -16.80 6.98 7.62
N SER A 145 -18.04 6.79 8.06
CA SER A 145 -18.38 6.62 9.47
C SER A 145 -17.76 5.33 10.04
N ILE A 146 -17.72 5.19 11.37
CA ILE A 146 -17.25 3.94 12.01
C ILE A 146 -18.10 2.74 11.58
N GLU A 147 -19.39 2.95 11.38
CA GLU A 147 -20.32 1.91 10.91
C GLU A 147 -20.04 1.50 9.47
N GLU A 148 -19.75 2.46 8.58
CA GLU A 148 -19.37 2.20 7.19
C GLU A 148 -18.00 1.52 7.09
N LYS A 149 -17.02 1.98 7.87
CA LYS A 149 -15.71 1.33 7.99
C LYS A 149 -15.84 -0.11 8.48
N LEU A 150 -16.68 -0.34 9.50
CA LEU A 150 -16.96 -1.67 10.05
C LEU A 150 -17.53 -2.60 8.99
N GLU A 151 -18.54 -2.15 8.23
CA GLU A 151 -19.15 -2.97 7.17
C GLU A 151 -18.14 -3.25 6.04
N PHE A 152 -17.35 -2.25 5.63
CA PHE A 152 -16.31 -2.43 4.63
C PHE A 152 -15.27 -3.50 5.03
N VAL A 153 -14.71 -3.40 6.24
CA VAL A 153 -13.69 -4.38 6.69
C VAL A 153 -14.30 -5.75 6.98
N LYS A 154 -15.58 -5.81 7.38
CA LYS A 154 -16.30 -7.07 7.59
C LYS A 154 -16.44 -7.83 6.27
N LEU A 155 -16.91 -7.19 5.21
CA LEU A 155 -17.06 -7.84 3.89
C LEU A 155 -15.73 -8.40 3.37
N ASN A 156 -14.64 -7.63 3.48
CA ASN A 156 -13.31 -8.10 3.12
C ASN A 156 -12.83 -9.24 4.03
N ASN A 157 -13.04 -9.14 5.35
CA ASN A 157 -12.70 -10.20 6.31
C ASN A 157 -13.46 -11.50 6.01
N GLU A 158 -14.74 -11.43 5.64
CA GLU A 158 -15.56 -12.58 5.26
C GLU A 158 -15.05 -13.22 3.97
N SER A 159 -14.73 -12.43 2.95
CA SER A 159 -14.11 -12.93 1.70
C SER A 159 -12.81 -13.69 1.97
N PHE A 160 -11.90 -13.10 2.76
CA PHE A 160 -10.67 -13.77 3.15
C PHE A 160 -10.90 -14.99 4.06
N SER A 161 -11.94 -14.96 4.89
CA SER A 161 -12.32 -16.10 5.73
C SER A 161 -12.70 -17.30 4.86
N VAL A 162 -13.38 -17.07 3.74
CA VAL A 162 -13.69 -18.12 2.75
C VAL A 162 -12.41 -18.60 2.06
N GLU A 163 -11.60 -17.70 1.50
CA GLU A 163 -10.35 -18.04 0.81
C GLU A 163 -9.39 -18.86 1.66
N PHE A 164 -9.18 -18.45 2.92
CA PHE A 164 -8.29 -19.14 3.85
C PHE A 164 -8.97 -20.26 4.65
N ASN A 165 -10.20 -20.65 4.28
CA ASN A 165 -10.98 -21.71 4.92
C ASN A 165 -11.01 -21.57 6.46
N LYS A 166 -11.37 -20.38 6.96
CA LYS A 166 -11.34 -20.04 8.38
C LYS A 166 -12.18 -21.01 9.20
N ASN A 167 -11.48 -21.84 9.97
CA ASN A 167 -12.08 -22.75 10.93
C ASN A 167 -11.93 -22.22 12.37
N LYS A 168 -12.47 -22.97 13.35
CA LYS A 168 -12.38 -22.62 14.77
C LYS A 168 -10.93 -22.45 15.26
N LEU A 169 -9.99 -23.24 14.72
CA LEU A 169 -8.57 -23.16 15.09
C LEU A 169 -7.94 -21.85 14.58
N LEU A 170 -8.11 -21.51 13.31
CA LEU A 170 -7.59 -20.27 12.74
C LEU A 170 -8.20 -19.04 13.44
N ASN A 171 -9.51 -19.06 13.71
CA ASN A 171 -10.14 -18.01 14.48
C ASN A 171 -9.54 -17.87 15.90
N LYS A 172 -9.24 -18.98 16.57
CA LYS A 172 -8.56 -18.96 17.88
C LYS A 172 -7.15 -18.36 17.79
N GLN A 173 -6.40 -18.64 16.73
CA GLN A 173 -5.08 -18.06 16.49
C GLN A 173 -5.16 -16.55 16.24
N LEU A 174 -6.08 -16.10 15.39
CA LEU A 174 -6.35 -14.69 15.11
C LEU A 174 -6.78 -13.95 16.39
N ASN A 175 -7.70 -14.53 17.17
CA ASN A 175 -8.11 -14.00 18.48
C ASN A 175 -6.91 -13.81 19.42
N LYS A 176 -6.03 -14.81 19.51
CA LYS A 176 -4.83 -14.75 20.35
C LYS A 176 -3.89 -13.64 19.88
N LYS A 177 -3.59 -13.57 18.57
CA LYS A 177 -2.74 -12.53 17.98
C LYS A 177 -3.28 -11.13 18.26
N TYR A 178 -4.59 -10.91 18.03
CA TYR A 178 -5.24 -9.62 18.30
C TYR A 178 -5.11 -9.23 19.77
N ARG A 179 -5.41 -10.15 20.70
CA ARG A 179 -5.31 -9.88 22.15
C ARG A 179 -3.89 -9.48 22.56
N THR A 180 -2.88 -10.17 22.06
CA THR A 180 -1.46 -9.86 22.33
C THR A 180 -1.04 -8.49 21.77
N LYS A 181 -1.70 -8.00 20.72
CA LYS A 181 -1.37 -6.72 20.08
C LYS A 181 -2.38 -5.60 20.41
N LYS A 182 -3.34 -5.85 21.29
CA LYS A 182 -4.50 -4.97 21.53
C LYS A 182 -4.10 -3.56 21.93
N GLU A 183 -3.19 -3.40 22.88
CA GLU A 183 -2.75 -2.08 23.35
C GLU A 183 -2.14 -1.25 22.21
N SER A 184 -1.28 -1.89 21.40
CA SER A 184 -0.71 -1.25 20.22
C SER A 184 -1.77 -0.87 19.19
N ILE A 185 -2.78 -1.72 18.96
CA ILE A 185 -3.88 -1.41 18.04
C ILE A 185 -4.73 -0.26 18.58
N ASP A 186 -5.03 -0.25 19.88
CA ASP A 186 -5.87 0.78 20.50
C ASP A 186 -5.20 2.17 20.47
N THR A 187 -3.86 2.21 20.50
CA THR A 187 -3.08 3.45 20.53
C THR A 187 -2.65 3.96 19.16
N ILE A 188 -2.54 3.10 18.14
CA ILE A 188 -1.96 3.48 16.85
C ILE A 188 -2.75 4.52 16.07
N PHE A 189 -4.06 4.59 16.30
CA PHE A 189 -4.96 5.56 15.64
C PHE A 189 -5.02 6.89 16.39
N ILE A 190 -4.52 6.94 17.63
CA ILE A 190 -4.54 8.13 18.49
C ILE A 190 -3.15 8.80 18.47
N ASN A 191 -2.11 7.99 18.60
CA ASN A 191 -0.74 8.45 18.61
C ASN A 191 -0.35 8.69 17.16
N GLU A 192 -0.12 9.96 16.78
CA GLU A 192 0.21 10.41 15.42
C GLU A 192 1.58 9.88 14.89
N THR A 193 2.06 8.74 15.40
CA THR A 193 3.36 8.10 15.13
C THR A 193 3.69 7.96 13.64
N TYR A 194 2.69 7.74 12.80
CA TYR A 194 2.85 7.57 11.36
C TYR A 194 2.32 8.74 10.53
N LYS A 195 1.84 9.82 11.16
CA LYS A 195 1.28 10.97 10.44
C LYS A 195 2.31 11.60 9.51
N ASP A 196 3.55 11.78 9.99
CA ASP A 196 4.68 12.28 9.20
C ASP A 196 5.25 11.24 8.22
N THR A 197 4.72 10.01 8.24
CA THR A 197 5.11 8.95 7.29
C THR A 197 4.24 8.97 6.04
N ILE A 198 2.98 9.39 6.16
CA ILE A 198 2.05 9.42 5.04
C ILE A 198 2.28 10.68 4.20
N TYR A 199 2.39 10.48 2.90
CA TYR A 199 2.30 11.56 1.92
C TYR A 199 0.84 11.82 1.59
N ASN A 200 0.36 13.01 1.95
CA ASN A 200 -0.98 13.48 1.67
C ASN A 200 -0.93 14.84 0.97
N ASP A 201 -1.39 14.87 -0.27
CA ASP A 201 -1.81 16.12 -0.92
C ASP A 201 -3.32 16.21 -0.78
N PHE A 202 -3.77 16.91 0.26
CA PHE A 202 -5.19 16.99 0.58
C PHE A 202 -6.02 17.51 -0.60
N SER A 203 -5.49 18.48 -1.36
CA SER A 203 -6.22 19.07 -2.47
C SER A 203 -6.42 18.07 -3.63
N ALA A 204 -5.36 17.37 -4.02
CA ALA A 204 -5.43 16.36 -5.07
C ALA A 204 -6.26 15.15 -4.63
N GLN A 205 -6.08 14.70 -3.38
CA GLN A 205 -6.82 13.57 -2.83
C GLN A 205 -8.31 13.86 -2.74
N GLN A 206 -8.73 15.07 -2.30
CA GLN A 206 -10.15 15.44 -2.24
C GLN A 206 -10.84 15.36 -3.59
N GLN A 207 -10.22 15.82 -4.67
CA GLN A 207 -10.78 15.69 -6.01
C GLN A 207 -10.93 14.22 -6.43
N ILE A 208 -9.91 13.40 -6.17
CA ILE A 208 -9.92 11.96 -6.47
C ILE A 208 -11.04 11.26 -5.69
N ILE A 209 -11.20 11.58 -4.42
CA ILE A 209 -12.23 11.00 -3.54
C ILE A 209 -13.63 11.33 -4.09
N GLN A 210 -13.87 12.57 -4.51
CA GLN A 210 -15.14 12.96 -5.15
C GLN A 210 -15.40 12.13 -6.42
N ASN A 211 -14.41 12.02 -7.30
CA ASN A 211 -14.54 11.25 -8.54
C ASN A 211 -14.86 9.76 -8.28
N ILE A 212 -14.27 9.17 -7.24
CA ILE A 212 -14.52 7.78 -6.83
C ILE A 212 -15.91 7.66 -6.16
N ASN A 213 -16.29 8.59 -5.29
CA ASN A 213 -17.59 8.62 -4.62
C ASN A 213 -18.75 8.76 -5.61
N ASP A 214 -18.55 9.49 -6.70
CA ASP A 214 -19.55 9.66 -7.76
C ASP A 214 -19.86 8.35 -8.52
N LYS A 215 -19.08 7.28 -8.31
CA LYS A 215 -19.45 5.93 -8.75
C LYS A 215 -20.61 5.42 -7.90
N LYS A 216 -21.84 5.73 -8.36
CA LYS A 216 -23.13 5.48 -7.66
C LYS A 216 -23.39 4.01 -7.26
N GLU A 217 -22.69 3.04 -7.85
CA GLU A 217 -22.88 1.63 -7.48
C GLU A 217 -21.96 1.23 -6.33
N ARG A 218 -22.55 0.99 -5.15
CA ARG A 218 -21.83 0.60 -3.92
C ARG A 218 -20.89 -0.60 -4.11
N LYS A 219 -21.23 -1.55 -4.98
CA LYS A 219 -20.36 -2.71 -5.27
C LYS A 219 -19.08 -2.31 -5.99
N ILE A 220 -19.18 -1.44 -6.99
CA ILE A 220 -18.03 -0.92 -7.74
C ILE A 220 -17.14 -0.11 -6.80
N PHE A 221 -17.75 0.77 -6.00
CA PHE A 221 -17.04 1.54 -4.98
C PHE A 221 -16.25 0.63 -4.03
N HIS A 222 -16.91 -0.34 -3.39
CA HIS A 222 -16.25 -1.31 -2.50
C HIS A 222 -15.11 -2.04 -3.20
N TYR A 223 -15.33 -2.54 -4.42
CA TYR A 223 -14.32 -3.26 -5.19
C TYR A 223 -13.08 -2.40 -5.49
N ILE A 224 -13.27 -1.13 -5.86
CA ILE A 224 -12.18 -0.19 -6.13
C ILE A 224 -11.36 0.04 -4.85
N LEU A 225 -12.02 0.34 -3.72
CA LEU A 225 -11.33 0.60 -2.45
C LEU A 225 -10.54 -0.63 -1.98
N SER A 226 -11.16 -1.82 -2.00
CA SER A 226 -10.48 -3.07 -1.68
C SER A 226 -9.31 -3.33 -2.62
N SER A 227 -9.46 -3.03 -3.92
CA SER A 227 -8.38 -3.18 -4.89
C SER A 227 -7.22 -2.22 -4.64
N ILE A 228 -7.46 -1.00 -4.16
CA ILE A 228 -6.39 -0.06 -3.80
C ILE A 228 -5.63 -0.57 -2.58
N ILE A 229 -6.35 -0.92 -1.50
CA ILE A 229 -5.77 -1.46 -0.26
C ILE A 229 -4.97 -2.74 -0.53
N HIS A 230 -5.45 -3.60 -1.43
CA HIS A 230 -4.73 -4.80 -1.87
C HIS A 230 -3.37 -4.44 -2.48
N MET A 231 -3.34 -3.44 -3.38
CA MET A 231 -2.08 -2.98 -3.98
C MET A 231 -1.15 -2.31 -2.97
N ASP A 232 -1.69 -1.67 -1.95
CA ASP A 232 -0.92 -1.09 -0.84
C ASP A 232 -0.29 -2.18 0.03
N CYS A 233 -1.03 -3.26 0.32
CA CYS A 233 -0.48 -4.45 0.96
C CYS A 233 0.65 -5.07 0.13
N ASN A 234 0.48 -5.13 -1.20
CA ASN A 234 1.52 -5.61 -2.12
C ASN A 234 2.79 -4.75 -2.11
N ARG A 235 2.69 -3.45 -1.82
CA ARG A 235 3.86 -2.56 -1.68
C ARG A 235 4.54 -2.71 -0.33
N LEU A 236 3.73 -2.82 0.73
CA LEU A 236 4.15 -2.77 2.12
C LEU A 236 4.82 -4.07 2.60
N PHE A 237 4.29 -5.23 2.24
CA PHE A 237 4.79 -6.52 2.73
C PHE A 237 5.71 -7.21 1.72
N ARG A 238 6.82 -7.77 2.21
CA ARG A 238 7.85 -8.41 1.38
C ARG A 238 7.37 -9.75 0.80
N ASP A 239 6.63 -10.49 1.60
CA ASP A 239 6.11 -11.81 1.32
C ASP A 239 4.73 -11.99 1.95
N GLU A 240 4.06 -13.09 1.59
CA GLU A 240 2.80 -13.51 2.22
C GLU A 240 1.75 -12.39 2.28
N GLN A 241 1.71 -11.53 1.26
CA GLN A 241 0.96 -10.27 1.29
C GLN A 241 -0.53 -10.51 1.53
N ARG A 242 -1.10 -11.56 0.93
CA ARG A 242 -2.49 -12.01 1.17
C ARG A 242 -2.76 -12.39 2.63
N LYS A 243 -1.82 -13.07 3.29
CA LYS A 243 -1.97 -13.43 4.72
C LYS A 243 -1.90 -12.19 5.60
N HIS A 244 -0.99 -11.27 5.30
CA HIS A 244 -0.88 -10.00 6.02
C HIS A 244 -2.13 -9.14 5.84
N GLU A 245 -2.61 -8.99 4.61
CA GLU A 245 -3.85 -8.28 4.27
C GLU A 245 -5.05 -8.85 5.04
N TYR A 246 -5.20 -10.17 5.09
CA TYR A 246 -6.26 -10.79 5.89
C TYR A 246 -6.13 -10.46 7.39
N VAL A 247 -4.92 -10.52 7.95
CA VAL A 247 -4.68 -10.16 9.36
C VAL A 247 -5.04 -8.69 9.62
N LEU A 248 -4.71 -7.77 8.71
CA LEU A 248 -5.08 -6.36 8.84
C LEU A 248 -6.61 -6.20 8.87
N TYR A 249 -7.32 -6.81 7.92
CA TYR A 249 -8.80 -6.78 7.91
C TYR A 249 -9.41 -7.41 9.17
N ASP A 250 -8.87 -8.53 9.67
CA ASP A 250 -9.36 -9.17 10.90
C ASP A 250 -9.14 -8.29 12.14
N PHE A 251 -8.01 -7.59 12.22
CA PHE A 251 -7.71 -6.69 13.31
C PHE A 251 -8.59 -5.42 13.26
N LEU A 252 -8.75 -4.81 12.09
CA LEU A 252 -9.64 -3.66 11.90
C LEU A 252 -11.10 -4.02 12.18
N TYR A 253 -11.57 -5.18 11.73
CA TYR A 253 -12.93 -5.65 12.02
C TYR A 253 -13.19 -5.72 13.52
N ARG A 254 -12.26 -6.29 14.30
CA ARG A 254 -12.40 -6.36 15.77
C ARG A 254 -12.34 -4.99 16.42
N TYR A 255 -11.45 -4.14 15.95
CA TYR A 255 -11.26 -2.79 16.47
C TYR A 255 -12.49 -1.91 16.23
N TYR A 256 -12.97 -1.81 14.99
CA TYR A 256 -14.18 -1.04 14.68
C TYR A 256 -15.43 -1.63 15.31
N LYS A 257 -15.52 -2.96 15.43
CA LYS A 257 -16.62 -3.60 16.17
C LYS A 257 -16.64 -3.14 17.64
N LYS A 258 -15.48 -3.10 18.30
CA LYS A 258 -15.36 -2.54 19.67
C LYS A 258 -15.85 -1.09 19.71
N LEU A 259 -15.38 -0.23 18.80
CA LEU A 259 -15.76 1.18 18.77
C LEU A 259 -17.26 1.39 18.54
N ALA A 260 -17.86 0.64 17.60
CA ALA A 260 -19.29 0.71 17.32
C ALA A 260 -20.15 0.31 18.54
N PHE A 261 -19.73 -0.70 19.32
CA PHE A 261 -20.42 -1.06 20.55
C PHE A 261 -20.32 0.03 21.62
N THR A 262 -19.13 0.60 21.86
CA THR A 262 -18.94 1.65 22.88
C THR A 262 -19.70 2.93 22.53
N LYS A 263 -19.82 3.29 21.25
CA LYS A 263 -20.62 4.44 20.79
C LYS A 263 -22.10 4.27 21.10
N ASN A 264 -22.63 3.05 20.96
CA ASN A 264 -24.04 2.76 21.24
C ASN A 264 -24.38 2.70 22.75
N GLU A 265 -23.39 2.58 23.63
CA GLU A 265 -23.60 2.63 25.09
C GLU A 265 -23.59 4.07 25.65
N LEU A 266 -23.13 5.04 24.86
CA LEU A 266 -23.03 6.46 25.22
C LEU A 266 -24.13 7.34 24.60
N CYS A 267 -25.04 6.75 23.82
CA CYS A 267 -26.25 7.38 23.26
C CYS A 267 -27.49 6.82 23.94
#